data_AF-A0A0V8JAJ6-F1
#
_entry.id   AF-A0A0V8JAJ6-F1
#
_cell.length_a   1.000
_cell.length_b   1.000
_cell.length_c   1.000
_cell.angle_alpha   90.00
_cell.angle_beta   90.00
_cell.angle_gamma   90.00
#
_symmetry.space_group_name_H-M   'P 1'
#
loop_
_entity.id
_entity.type
_entity.pdbx_description
1 polymer ?
#
loop_
_entity_poly.entity_id
_entity_poly.type
_entity_poly.pdbx_seq_one_letter_code
_entity_poly.pdbx_strand_id
1 'polypeptide(L)' 'MKYIAIGVAALIYSSILDYLSDEYGLNYFIRLILLAILVGITYKIFERVELRNKKEHTKD' A
#
# COMPACT_ATOMS: atom_id res chain seq x y z
N MET A 1 -8.35 10.19 -7.25
CA MET A 1 -8.75 8.79 -7.00
C MET A 1 -7.59 7.92 -6.51
N LYS A 2 -6.49 7.75 -7.26
CA LYS A 2 -5.32 6.92 -6.89
C LYS A 2 -4.78 7.17 -5.47
N TYR A 3 -4.46 8.42 -5.11
CA TYR A 3 -3.93 8.75 -3.78
C TYR A 3 -4.92 8.47 -2.64
N ILE A 4 -6.22 8.59 -2.92
CA ILE A 4 -7.28 8.28 -1.95
C ILE A 4 -7.31 6.77 -1.68
N ALA A 5 -7.23 5.95 -2.74
CA ALA A 5 -7.17 4.49 -2.60
C ALA A 5 -5.92 4.03 -1.83
N ILE A 6 -4.76 4.67 -2.07
CA ILE A 6 -3.52 4.39 -1.34
C ILE A 6 -3.66 4.80 0.13
N GLY A 7 -4.29 5.94 0.41
CA GLY A 7 -4.57 6.39 1.78
C GLY A 7 -5.46 5.42 2.54
N VAL A 8 -6.54 4.94 1.92
CA VAL A 8 -7.43 3.92 2.52
C VAL A 8 -6.68 2.61 2.76
N ALA A 9 -5.86 2.16 1.80
CA ALA A 9 -5.04 0.96 1.99
C ALA A 9 -4.04 1.13 3.14
N ALA A 10 -3.39 2.29 3.26
CA ALA A 10 -2.47 2.58 4.35
C ALA A 10 -3.14 2.53 5.73
N LEU A 11 -4.39 3.01 5.86
CA LEU A 11 -5.17 2.88 7.09
C LEU A 11 -5.46 1.42 7.44
N ILE A 12 -5.87 0.61 6.46
CA ILE A 12 -6.11 -0.83 6.67
C ILE A 12 -4.83 -1.54 7.09
N TYR A 13 -3.72 -1.28 6.40
CA TYR A 13 -2.41 -1.85 6.76
C TYR A 13 -1.98 -1.45 8.15
N SER A 14 -2.21 -0.18 8.54
CA SER A 14 -1.91 0.29 9.89
C SER A 14 -2.69 -0.48 10.95
N SER A 15 -3.99 -0.71 10.76
CA SER A 15 -4.81 -1.46 11.73
C SER A 15 -4.37 -2.92 11.86
N ILE A 16 -4.02 -3.56 10.74
CA ILE A 16 -3.50 -4.95 10.75
C ILE A 16 -2.15 -5.01 11.47
N LEU A 17 -1.26 -4.04 11.18
CA LEU A 17 0.05 -3.94 11.81
C LEU A 17 -0.03 -3.63 13.31
N ASP A 18 -1.03 -2.87 13.74
CA ASP A 18 -1.29 -2.62 15.16
C ASP A 18 -1.68 -3.91 15.88
N TYR A 19 -2.62 -4.68 15.31
CA TYR A 19 -3.02 -5.99 15.83
C TYR A 19 -1.84 -6.96 15.92
N LEU A 20 -1.03 -7.07 14.86
CA LEU A 20 0.18 -7.90 14.90
C LEU A 20 1.21 -7.37 15.90
N SER A 21 1.32 -6.05 16.08
CA SER A 21 2.23 -5.47 17.07
C SER A 21 1.85 -5.87 18.48
N ASP A 22 0.56 -5.85 18.81
CA ASP A 22 0.07 -6.23 20.13
C ASP A 22 0.23 -7.73 20.38
N GLU A 23 0.02 -8.58 19.36
CA GLU A 23 0.07 -10.03 19.53
C GLU A 23 1.49 -10.62 19.46
N TYR A 24 2.37 -10.05 18.64
CA TYR A 24 3.75 -10.54 18.45
C TYR A 24 4.81 -9.67 19.13
N GLY A 25 4.41 -8.61 19.84
CA GLY A 25 5.33 -7.66 20.48
C GLY A 25 6.23 -6.92 19.48
N LEU A 26 5.74 -6.64 18.26
CA LEU A 26 6.53 -5.91 17.27
C LEU A 26 6.81 -4.48 17.73
N ASN A 27 8.08 -4.11 17.69
CA ASN A 27 8.53 -2.77 18.01
C ASN A 27 7.99 -1.73 17.00
N TYR A 28 7.74 -0.52 17.47
CA TYR A 28 7.23 0.60 16.67
C TYR A 28 8.03 0.85 15.39
N PHE A 29 9.36 0.74 15.45
CA PHE A 29 10.23 0.89 14.27
C PHE A 29 9.98 -0.19 13.21
N ILE A 30 9.78 -1.44 13.63
CA ILE A 30 9.49 -2.55 12.70
C ILE A 30 8.13 -2.31 12.05
N ARG A 31 7.16 -1.84 12.84
CA ARG A 31 5.82 -1.48 12.34
C ARG A 31 5.88 -0.44 11.23
N LEU A 32 6.67 0.61 11.44
CA LEU A 32 6.88 1.67 10.44
C LEU A 32 7.55 1.16 9.16
N ILE A 33 8.57 0.30 9.30
CA ILE A 33 9.26 -0.29 8.15
C ILE A 33 8.29 -1.15 7.32
N LEU A 34 7.51 -2.00 7.97
CA LEU A 34 6.51 -2.85 7.31
C LEU A 34 5.44 -2.01 6.61
N LEU A 35 4.95 -0.95 7.26
CA LEU A 35 3.96 -0.05 6.67
C LEU A 35 4.51 0.65 5.42
N ALA A 36 5.75 1.15 5.49
CA ALA A 36 6.42 1.80 4.36
C ALA A 36 6.61 0.85 3.16
N ILE A 37 7.00 -0.40 3.43
CA ILE A 37 7.14 -1.44 2.40
C ILE A 37 5.77 -1.73 1.75
N LEU A 38 4.72 -1.95 2.56
CA LEU A 38 3.37 -2.23 2.07
C LEU A 38 2.84 -1.09 1.18
N VAL A 39 2.92 0.15 1.64
CA VAL A 39 2.47 1.32 0.88
C VAL A 39 3.29 1.49 -0.40
N GLY A 40 4.61 1.30 -0.35
CA GLY A 40 5.48 1.37 -1.51
C GLY A 40 5.16 0.32 -2.58
N ILE A 41 4.87 -0.93 -2.17
CA ILE A 41 4.42 -2.00 -3.06
C ILE A 41 3.08 -1.63 -3.70
N THR A 42 2.11 -1.17 -2.90
CA THR A 42 0.78 -0.78 -3.39
C THR A 42 0.86 0.35 -4.40
N TYR A 43 1.69 1.37 -4.17
CA TYR A 43 1.93 2.45 -5.13
C TYR A 43 2.46 1.90 -6.47
N LYS A 44 3.47 1.02 -6.42
CA LYS A 44 4.11 0.46 -7.61
C LYS A 44 3.15 -0.42 -8.44
N ILE A 45 2.27 -1.16 -7.77
CA ILE A 45 1.23 -1.95 -8.44
C ILE A 45 0.24 -1.02 -9.14
N PHE A 46 -0.26 0.01 -8.44
CA PHE A 46 -1.17 0.99 -9.02
C PHE A 46 -0.58 1.70 -10.23
N GLU A 47 0.70 2.09 -10.16
CA GLU A 47 1.42 2.72 -11.27
C GLU A 47 1.53 1.79 -12.49
N ARG A 48 1.81 0.49 -12.29
CA ARG A 48 1.82 -0.49 -13.38
C ARG A 48 0.45 -0.70 -14.01
N VAL A 49 -0.61 -0.75 -13.22
CA VAL A 49 -1.99 -0.89 -13.72
C VAL A 49 -2.39 0.35 -14.52
N GLU A 50 -2.08 1.55 -14.02
CA GLU A 50 -2.34 2.82 -14.70
C GLU A 50 -1.60 2.90 -16.05
N LEU A 51 -0.31 2.53 -16.09
CA LEU A 51 0.48 2.45 -17.32
C LEU A 51 -0.08 1.43 -18.33
N ARG A 52 -0.61 0.29 -17.86
CA ARG A 52 -1.22 -0.74 -18.69
C ARG A 52 -2.52 -0.24 -19.33
N ASN A 53 -3.39 0.36 -18.52
CA ASN A 53 -4.67 0.90 -18.97
C ASN A 53 -4.47 2.06 -19.97
N LYS A 54 -3.45 2.89 -19.77
CA LYS A 54 -3.12 3.99 -20.71
C LYS A 54 -2.66 3.47 -22.08
N LYS A 55 -1.92 2.34 -22.11
CA LYS A 55 -1.44 1.73 -23.36
C LYS A 55 -2.53 1.01 -24.15
N GLU A 56 -3.55 0.47 -23.49
CA GLU A 56 -4.71 -0.13 -24.15
C GLU A 56 -5.56 0.95 -24.84
N HIS A 57 -5.76 2.12 -24.20
CA HIS A 57 -6.51 3.25 -24.78
C HIS A 57 -5.82 4.02 -25.93
N THR A 58 -4.56 3.73 -26.26
CA THR A 58 -3.86 4.38 -27.39
C THR A 58 -3.77 3.47 -28.63
N LYS A 59 -4.38 2.27 -28.56
CA LYS A 59 -4.42 1.31 -29.66
C LYS A 59 -5.78 1.22 -30.37
N ASP A 60 -6.78 1.96 -29.87
CA ASP A 60 -8.04 2.26 -30.54
C ASP A 60 -7.95 3.64 -31.21
#